data_AF-A0A6A4DQR4-F1
#
_entry.id   AF-A0A6A4DQR4-F1
#
_cell.length_a   1.000
_cell.length_b   1.000
_cell.length_c   1.000
_cell.angle_alpha   90.00
_cell.angle_beta   90.00
_cell.angle_gamma   90.00
#
_symmetry.space_group_name_H-M   'P 1'
#
loop_
_entity.id
_entity.type
_entity.pdbx_description
1 polymer ?
#
loop_
_entity_poly.entity_id
_entity_poly.type
_entity_poly.pdbx_seq_one_letter_code
_entity_poly.pdbx_strand_id
1 'polypeptide(L)'
;MDDATAELMPTRREENKLKGLLEELKAFESSSKKLQSADGLSLLDVRDIFDALIVEHPGLEGYLGSDAAIIHHPEFEDACVTVLMGKANSLTQQQRTLLLPFEAPATPAAVLEDKKLGFADRVLKKRKLLRE
;
A
#
# COMPACT_ATOMS: atom_id res chain seq x y z
N MET A 1 10.84 20.28 40.49
CA MET A 1 9.64 20.62 39.71
C MET A 1 8.80 21.52 40.59
N ASP A 2 8.51 22.70 40.07
CA ASP A 2 7.47 23.59 40.51
C ASP A 2 6.11 22.87 40.48
N ASP A 3 5.28 23.04 41.51
CA ASP A 3 4.02 22.31 41.72
C ASP A 3 3.05 22.47 40.52
N ALA A 4 3.05 23.65 39.91
CA ALA A 4 2.28 23.96 38.71
C ALA A 4 2.72 23.17 37.45
N THR A 5 3.98 22.74 37.36
CA THR A 5 4.43 21.91 36.23
C THR A 5 4.14 20.43 36.44
N ALA A 6 3.98 19.98 37.69
CA ALA A 6 3.57 18.62 38.01
C ALA A 6 2.09 18.35 37.68
N GLU A 7 1.20 19.35 37.84
CA GLU A 7 -0.22 19.23 37.46
C GLU A 7 -0.45 19.12 35.94
N LEU A 8 0.51 19.58 35.13
CA LEU A 8 0.47 19.51 33.65
C LEU A 8 1.08 18.22 33.09
N MET A 9 1.67 17.37 33.93
CA MET A 9 2.24 16.11 33.47
C MET A 9 1.11 15.14 33.08
N PRO A 10 1.21 14.45 31.94
CA PRO A 10 0.21 13.47 31.55
C PRO A 10 0.10 12.39 32.62
N THR A 11 -1.12 12.00 32.92
CA THR A 11 -1.35 10.82 33.75
C THR A 11 -0.80 9.58 33.05
N ARG A 12 -0.45 8.55 33.82
CA ARG A 12 0.00 7.26 33.25
C ARG A 12 -1.00 6.68 32.24
N ARG A 13 -2.31 6.96 32.42
CA ARG A 13 -3.37 6.56 31.48
C ARG A 13 -3.23 7.28 30.14
N GLU A 14 -2.99 8.59 30.17
CA GLU A 14 -2.79 9.40 28.97
C GLU A 14 -1.51 9.02 28.25
N GLU A 15 -0.41 8.78 28.97
CA GLU A 15 0.83 8.27 28.39
C GLU A 15 0.64 6.93 27.67
N ASN A 16 -0.09 6.00 28.27
CA ASN A 16 -0.38 4.71 27.65
C ASN A 16 -1.26 4.86 26.39
N LYS A 17 -2.24 5.78 26.42
CA LYS A 17 -3.07 6.10 25.25
C LYS A 17 -2.23 6.68 24.12
N LEU A 18 -1.33 7.62 24.42
CA LEU A 18 -0.42 8.21 23.45
C LEU A 18 0.52 7.17 22.83
N LYS A 19 1.05 6.24 23.64
CA LYS A 19 1.86 5.13 23.12
C LYS A 19 1.07 4.24 22.16
N GLY A 20 -0.18 3.92 22.47
CA GLY A 20 -1.05 3.17 21.56
C GLY A 20 -1.24 3.89 20.21
N LEU A 21 -1.59 5.17 20.25
CA LEU A 21 -1.75 6.00 19.05
C LEU A 21 -0.44 6.10 18.24
N LEU A 22 0.71 6.21 18.91
CA LEU A 22 2.00 6.26 18.24
C LEU A 22 2.29 4.95 17.49
N GLU A 23 1.95 3.79 18.06
CA GLU A 23 2.11 2.51 17.37
C GLU A 23 1.19 2.41 16.14
N GLU A 24 -0.06 2.86 16.24
CA GLU A 24 -0.98 2.94 15.09
C GLU A 24 -0.41 3.82 13.97
N LEU A 25 0.14 4.99 14.32
CA LEU A 25 0.73 5.92 13.33
C LEU A 25 1.92 5.36 12.56
N LYS A 26 2.61 4.32 13.06
CA LYS A 26 3.73 3.70 12.33
C LYS A 26 3.27 2.99 11.05
N ALA A 27 2.08 2.40 11.06
CA ALA A 27 1.52 1.77 9.86
C ALA A 27 1.25 2.83 8.77
N PHE A 28 0.68 3.97 9.15
CA PHE A 28 0.47 5.11 8.27
C PHE A 28 1.78 5.72 7.76
N GLU A 29 2.76 5.92 8.64
CA GLU A 29 4.05 6.49 8.27
C GLU A 29 4.77 5.61 7.24
N SER A 30 4.83 4.30 7.49
CA SER A 30 5.50 3.34 6.60
C SER A 30 4.79 3.23 5.25
N SER A 31 3.46 3.16 5.25
CA SER A 31 2.64 3.14 4.03
C SER A 31 2.83 4.42 3.20
N SER A 32 2.75 5.58 3.84
CA SER A 32 2.96 6.88 3.17
C SER A 32 4.36 7.00 2.58
N LYS A 33 5.40 6.57 3.31
CA LYS A 33 6.79 6.56 2.82
C LYS A 33 6.95 5.63 1.61
N LYS A 34 6.30 4.47 1.63
CA LYS A 34 6.35 3.52 0.51
C LYS A 34 5.70 4.11 -0.74
N LEU A 35 4.53 4.71 -0.60
CA LEU A 35 3.78 5.33 -1.71
C LEU A 35 4.50 6.55 -2.32
N GLN A 36 5.29 7.26 -1.51
CA GLN A 36 6.07 8.41 -1.95
C GLN A 36 7.50 8.04 -2.39
N SER A 37 7.87 6.75 -2.37
CA SER A 37 9.22 6.36 -2.78
C SER A 37 9.39 6.52 -4.30
N ALA A 38 10.64 6.75 -4.73
CA ALA A 38 10.96 6.83 -6.16
C ALA A 38 10.91 5.46 -6.87
N ASP A 39 10.54 4.38 -6.16
CA ASP A 39 10.42 3.07 -6.76
C ASP A 39 9.11 3.00 -7.54
N GLY A 40 9.15 2.38 -8.72
CA GLY A 40 7.95 2.17 -9.54
C GLY A 40 6.99 1.20 -8.85
N LEU A 41 6.02 1.74 -8.12
CA LEU A 41 4.86 0.98 -7.64
C LEU A 41 3.85 0.86 -8.77
N SER A 42 3.31 -0.35 -8.94
CA SER A 42 2.15 -0.56 -9.78
C SER A 42 0.87 -0.12 -9.05
N LEU A 43 -0.20 0.09 -9.81
CA LEU A 43 -1.52 0.36 -9.23
C LEU A 43 -1.99 -0.78 -8.29
N LEU A 44 -1.61 -2.03 -8.59
CA LEU A 44 -1.89 -3.19 -7.74
C LEU A 44 -1.17 -3.08 -6.40
N ASP A 45 0.11 -2.70 -6.38
CA ASP A 45 0.85 -2.49 -5.13
C ASP A 45 0.21 -1.40 -4.27
N VAL A 46 -0.25 -0.31 -4.90
CA VAL A 46 -0.98 0.75 -4.20
C VAL A 46 -2.30 0.23 -3.64
N ARG A 47 -2.98 -0.67 -4.36
CA ARG A 47 -4.22 -1.26 -3.86
C ARG A 47 -4.01 -2.20 -2.69
N ASP A 48 -3.00 -3.06 -2.76
CA ASP A 48 -2.63 -3.95 -1.66
C ASP A 48 -2.29 -3.17 -0.37
N ILE A 49 -1.61 -2.01 -0.48
CA ILE A 49 -1.31 -1.15 0.68
C ILE A 49 -2.59 -0.54 1.28
N PHE A 50 -3.49 -0.04 0.44
CA PHE A 50 -4.73 0.58 0.92
C PHE A 50 -5.67 -0.46 1.54
N ASP A 51 -5.83 -1.63 0.93
CA ASP A 51 -6.67 -2.70 1.43
C ASP A 51 -6.15 -3.21 2.78
N ALA A 52 -4.83 -3.33 2.96
CA ALA A 52 -4.22 -3.65 4.25
C ALA A 52 -4.52 -2.59 5.33
N LEU A 53 -4.40 -1.30 4.98
CA LEU A 53 -4.74 -0.20 5.90
C LEU A 53 -6.23 -0.21 6.28
N ILE A 54 -7.11 -0.53 5.34
CA ILE A 54 -8.56 -0.65 5.59
C ILE A 54 -8.85 -1.81 6.55
N VAL A 55 -8.19 -2.95 6.39
CA VAL A 55 -8.35 -4.11 7.28
C VAL A 55 -7.96 -3.75 8.72
N GLU A 56 -6.87 -3.01 8.91
CA GLU A 56 -6.43 -2.54 10.23
C GLU A 56 -7.30 -1.37 10.76
N HIS A 57 -7.76 -0.49 9.88
CA HIS A 57 -8.51 0.71 10.20
C HIS A 57 -9.75 0.85 9.30
N PRO A 58 -10.88 0.17 9.63
CA PRO A 58 -12.09 0.16 8.79
C PRO A 58 -12.69 1.55 8.51
N GLY A 59 -12.38 2.56 9.32
CA GLY A 59 -12.79 3.94 9.08
C GLY A 59 -12.17 4.58 7.82
N LEU A 60 -11.17 3.94 7.21
CA LEU A 60 -10.53 4.42 5.98
C LEU A 60 -11.26 4.00 4.70
N GLU A 61 -12.24 3.10 4.77
CA GLU A 61 -12.97 2.58 3.60
C GLU A 61 -13.46 3.70 2.68
N GLY A 62 -14.11 4.72 3.24
CA GLY A 62 -14.66 5.84 2.47
C GLY A 62 -13.62 6.77 1.82
N TYR A 63 -12.33 6.59 2.13
CA TYR A 63 -11.22 7.40 1.61
C TYR A 63 -10.28 6.61 0.70
N LEU A 64 -10.07 5.32 1.00
CA LEU A 64 -9.07 4.48 0.33
C LEU A 64 -9.69 3.29 -0.42
N GLY A 65 -10.97 3.00 -0.20
CA GLY A 65 -11.68 1.91 -0.87
C GLY A 65 -11.75 2.12 -2.38
N SER A 66 -11.92 1.03 -3.13
CA SER A 66 -12.00 1.04 -4.60
C SER A 66 -13.21 1.81 -5.16
N ASP A 67 -14.20 2.12 -4.33
CA ASP A 67 -15.40 2.91 -4.63
C ASP A 67 -15.43 4.24 -3.85
N ALA A 68 -14.31 4.64 -3.24
CA ALA A 68 -14.21 5.89 -2.50
C ALA A 68 -14.55 7.09 -3.40
N ALA A 69 -15.22 8.11 -2.84
CA ALA A 69 -15.75 9.25 -3.60
C ALA A 69 -14.68 10.09 -4.34
N ILE A 70 -13.42 9.95 -3.97
CA ILE A 70 -12.26 10.57 -4.64
C ILE A 70 -11.92 9.89 -5.98
N ILE A 71 -12.32 8.63 -6.17
CA ILE A 71 -12.01 7.87 -7.39
C ILE A 71 -12.93 8.32 -8.52
N HIS A 72 -12.37 9.02 -9.49
CA HIS A 72 -13.11 9.55 -10.63
C HIS A 72 -13.61 8.46 -11.58
N HIS A 73 -12.85 7.37 -11.76
CA HIS A 73 -13.16 6.29 -12.69
C HIS A 73 -12.94 4.91 -12.05
N PRO A 74 -13.85 4.45 -11.17
CA PRO A 74 -13.69 3.19 -10.44
C PRO A 74 -13.52 1.98 -11.38
N GLU A 75 -14.29 1.93 -12.46
CA GLU A 75 -14.21 0.82 -13.44
C GLU A 75 -12.85 0.77 -14.17
N PHE A 76 -12.20 1.92 -14.37
CA PHE A 76 -10.88 1.98 -14.99
C PHE A 76 -9.80 1.52 -14.02
N GLU A 77 -9.87 1.93 -12.75
CA GLU A 77 -8.96 1.46 -11.70
C GLU A 77 -9.08 -0.06 -11.53
N ASP A 78 -10.31 -0.57 -11.41
CA ASP A 78 -10.57 -2.01 -11.31
C ASP A 78 -10.05 -2.80 -12.53
N ALA A 79 -10.23 -2.26 -13.74
CA ALA A 79 -9.69 -2.87 -14.95
C ALA A 79 -8.16 -2.94 -14.92
N CYS A 80 -7.48 -1.87 -14.51
CA CYS A 80 -6.03 -1.84 -14.37
C CYS A 80 -5.54 -2.85 -13.32
N VAL A 81 -6.17 -2.90 -12.14
CA VAL A 81 -5.85 -3.86 -11.07
C VAL A 81 -6.04 -5.30 -11.57
N THR A 82 -7.15 -5.58 -12.26
CA THR A 82 -7.46 -6.90 -12.81
C THR A 82 -6.41 -7.36 -13.84
N VAL A 83 -5.92 -6.46 -14.69
CA VAL A 83 -4.82 -6.75 -15.62
C VAL A 83 -3.52 -7.05 -14.88
N LEU A 84 -3.17 -6.21 -13.89
CA LEU A 84 -1.95 -6.38 -13.09
C LEU A 84 -1.96 -7.68 -12.26
N MET A 85 -3.14 -8.17 -11.86
CA MET A 85 -3.32 -9.50 -11.26
C MET A 85 -3.16 -10.67 -12.24
N GLY A 86 -2.90 -10.40 -13.52
CA GLY A 86 -2.82 -11.44 -14.57
C GLY A 86 -4.16 -11.98 -15.01
N LYS A 87 -5.27 -11.29 -14.71
CA LYS A 87 -6.65 -11.71 -14.99
C LYS A 87 -7.28 -10.95 -16.15
N ALA A 88 -6.49 -10.47 -17.12
CA ALA A 88 -7.00 -9.71 -18.27
C ALA A 88 -8.15 -10.41 -19.03
N ASN A 89 -8.19 -11.74 -19.01
CA ASN A 89 -9.26 -12.53 -19.63
C ASN A 89 -10.63 -12.34 -18.97
N SER A 90 -10.70 -11.92 -17.70
CA SER A 90 -11.95 -11.68 -16.98
C SER A 90 -12.50 -10.26 -17.16
N LEU A 91 -11.81 -9.38 -17.89
CA LEU A 91 -12.30 -8.03 -18.15
C LEU A 91 -13.59 -8.03 -18.98
N THR A 92 -14.53 -7.19 -18.58
CA THR A 92 -15.73 -6.91 -19.37
C THR A 92 -15.39 -6.18 -20.68
N GLN A 93 -16.32 -6.15 -21.63
CA GLN A 93 -16.13 -5.41 -22.88
C GLN A 93 -15.90 -3.91 -22.61
N GLN A 94 -16.64 -3.33 -21.66
CA GLN A 94 -16.51 -1.93 -21.26
C GLN A 94 -15.11 -1.64 -20.67
N GLN A 95 -14.63 -2.48 -19.77
CA GLN A 95 -13.28 -2.34 -19.21
C GLN A 95 -12.20 -2.43 -20.28
N ARG A 96 -12.32 -3.35 -21.25
CA ARG A 96 -11.38 -3.44 -22.37
C ARG A 96 -11.37 -2.14 -23.20
N THR A 97 -12.54 -1.55 -23.45
CA THR A 97 -12.64 -0.26 -24.15
C THR A 97 -11.97 0.87 -23.37
N LEU A 98 -12.10 0.90 -22.05
CA LEU A 98 -11.43 1.89 -21.19
C LEU A 98 -9.90 1.78 -21.22
N LEU A 99 -9.36 0.56 -21.34
CA LEU A 99 -7.92 0.32 -21.37
C LEU A 99 -7.29 0.48 -22.76
N LEU A 100 -8.08 0.42 -23.84
CA LEU A 100 -7.60 0.48 -25.22
C LEU A 100 -6.67 1.69 -25.51
N PRO A 101 -6.94 2.92 -25.02
CA PRO A 101 -6.03 4.06 -25.22
C PRO A 101 -4.65 3.91 -24.57
N PHE A 102 -4.49 2.97 -23.64
CA PHE A 102 -3.27 2.74 -22.86
C PHE A 102 -2.49 1.49 -23.34
N GLU A 103 -2.93 0.83 -24.40
CA GLU A 103 -2.26 -0.33 -24.95
C GLU A 103 -0.87 0.05 -25.49
N ALA A 104 0.18 -0.44 -24.83
CA ALA A 104 1.55 -0.24 -25.26
C ALA A 104 2.03 -1.44 -26.11
N PRO A 105 2.88 -1.22 -27.12
CA PRO A 105 3.57 -2.31 -27.81
C PRO A 105 4.30 -3.16 -26.77
N ALA A 106 4.19 -4.48 -26.86
CA ALA A 106 4.84 -5.41 -25.95
C ALA A 106 6.35 -5.13 -25.89
N THR A 107 6.77 -4.35 -24.90
CA THR A 107 8.17 -4.12 -24.60
C THR A 107 8.58 -5.29 -23.72
N PRO A 108 9.67 -6.01 -24.02
CA PRO A 108 10.18 -7.04 -23.11
C PRO A 108 10.35 -6.39 -21.74
N ALA A 109 9.72 -6.95 -20.71
CA ALA A 109 9.80 -6.43 -19.36
C ALA A 109 11.27 -6.19 -19.01
N ALA A 110 11.63 -4.94 -18.72
CA ALA A 110 12.94 -4.63 -18.20
C ALA A 110 13.11 -5.49 -16.93
N VAL A 111 14.08 -6.39 -16.97
CA VAL A 111 14.53 -7.15 -15.79
C VAL A 111 14.82 -6.10 -14.73
N LEU A 112 14.05 -6.13 -13.64
CA LEU A 112 14.26 -5.26 -12.49
C LEU A 112 15.74 -5.37 -12.10
N GLU A 113 16.49 -4.30 -12.33
CA GLU A 113 17.92 -4.26 -11.99
C GLU A 113 18.08 -4.62 -10.51
N ASP A 114 18.99 -5.56 -10.28
CA ASP A 114 19.33 -6.13 -8.98
C ASP A 114 19.96 -5.02 -8.10
N LYS A 115 19.13 -4.13 -7.54
CA LYS A 115 19.53 -3.21 -6.48
C LYS A 115 20.05 -4.10 -5.34
N LYS A 116 21.32 -3.92 -4.96
CA LYS A 116 22.02 -4.69 -3.92
C LYS A 116 21.10 -4.98 -2.73
N LEU A 117 20.62 -6.22 -2.68
CA LEU A 117 19.67 -6.73 -1.71
C LEU A 117 20.10 -6.45 -0.27
N GLY A 118 19.16 -5.94 0.53
CA GLY A 118 19.32 -5.71 1.96
C GLY A 118 19.47 -7.03 2.72
N PHE A 119 19.82 -6.95 4.00
CA PHE A 119 20.05 -8.14 4.85
C PHE A 119 18.84 -9.09 4.90
N ALA A 120 17.61 -8.56 4.93
CA ALA A 120 16.39 -9.35 4.95
C ALA A 120 16.17 -10.16 3.67
N ASP A 121 16.46 -9.57 2.51
CA ASP A 121 16.32 -10.22 1.21
C ASP A 121 17.31 -11.39 1.04
N ARG A 122 18.53 -11.24 1.57
CA ARG A 122 19.54 -12.32 1.61
C ARG A 122 19.08 -13.51 2.44
N VAL A 123 18.35 -13.27 3.53
CA VAL A 123 17.82 -14.33 4.40
C VAL A 123 16.64 -15.04 3.74
N LEU A 124 15.77 -14.30 3.06
CA LEU A 124 14.58 -14.87 2.39
C LEU A 124 14.93 -15.68 1.14
N LYS A 125 15.91 -15.24 0.34
CA LYS A 125 16.38 -15.97 -0.86
C LYS A 125 17.01 -17.32 -0.48
N LYS A 126 17.76 -17.38 0.62
CA LYS A 126 18.36 -18.62 1.16
C LYS A 126 17.33 -19.64 1.63
N ARG A 127 16.15 -19.18 2.07
CA ARG A 127 15.08 -20.03 2.59
C ARG A 127 14.16 -20.58 1.49
N LYS A 128 14.05 -19.90 0.34
CA LYS A 128 13.36 -20.42 -0.86
C LYS A 128 14.16 -21.55 -1.53
N LEU A 129 15.48 -21.43 -1.61
CA LEU A 129 16.39 -22.46 -2.14
C LEU A 129 16.44 -23.77 -1.32
N LEU A 130 15.89 -23.79 -0.11
CA LEU A 130 15.82 -24.98 0.76
C LEU A 130 14.45 -25.67 0.71
N ARG A 131 13.51 -25.16 -0.12
CA ARG A 131 12.14 -25.69 -0.24
C ARG A 131 11.76 -26.11 -1.67
N GLU A 132 12.68 -25.97 -2.61
CA GLU A 132 12.67 -26.68 -3.90
C GLU A 132 13.28 -28.07 -3.70
#